data_AF-A0A0D3DXP0-F1
#
_entry.id   AF-A0A0D3DXP0-F1
#
_cell.length_a   1.000
_cell.length_b   1.000
_cell.length_c   1.000
_cell.angle_alpha   90.00
_cell.angle_beta   90.00
_cell.angle_gamma   90.00
#
_symmetry.space_group_name_H-M   'P 1'
#
loop_
_entity.id
_entity.type
_entity.pdbx_description
1 polymer ?
#
loop_
_entity_poly.entity_id
_entity_poly.type
_entity_poly.pdbx_seq_one_letter_code
_entity_poly.pdbx_strand_id
1 'polypeptide(L)'
;RDFEHSVEAQETRKQELEKLVQDQESLRSSLLQWCYTSYGEVFSSWMHFCAVRIFAESIMRYGLPPAFLACVLSPAVKSEKKVRSILERLCDSTNSLYWKSEEDAGAMAGLAGDSETHPYVSFTINLA
;
A
#
# COMPACT_ATOMS: atom_id res chain seq x y z
N ARG A 1 33.45 45.38 16.38
CA ARG A 1 33.31 44.98 14.96
C ARG A 1 32.80 46.23 14.27
N ASP A 2 33.64 46.90 13.50
CA ASP A 2 33.25 48.14 12.82
C ASP A 2 32.22 47.79 11.75
N PHE A 3 31.03 48.37 11.88
CA PHE A 3 29.91 48.14 10.97
C PHE A 3 29.87 49.29 9.98
N GLU A 4 30.40 49.08 8.78
CA GLU A 4 30.24 50.02 7.67
C GLU A 4 28.81 49.91 7.12
N HIS A 5 28.01 50.94 7.37
CA HIS A 5 26.64 51.02 6.90
C HIS A 5 26.61 51.40 5.41
N SER A 6 26.83 50.42 4.53
CA SER A 6 26.60 50.57 3.09
C SER A 6 25.15 50.19 2.76
N VAL A 7 24.38 51.18 2.29
CA VAL A 7 22.96 51.02 1.92
C VAL A 7 22.81 50.01 0.77
N GLU A 8 23.80 49.99 -0.13
CA GLU A 8 23.87 49.08 -1.27
C GLU A 8 24.01 47.61 -0.84
N ALA A 9 24.88 47.29 0.13
CA ALA A 9 25.03 45.92 0.62
C ALA A 9 23.82 45.41 1.43
N GLN A 10 23.02 46.33 2.01
CA GLN A 10 21.76 45.98 2.66
C GLN A 10 20.67 45.66 1.63
N GLU A 11 20.59 46.46 0.56
CA GLU A 11 19.63 46.25 -0.52
C GLU A 11 19.93 44.96 -1.29
N THR A 12 21.19 44.70 -1.64
CA THR A 12 21.60 43.43 -2.28
C THR A 12 21.23 42.22 -1.44
N ARG A 13 21.49 42.25 -0.12
CA ARG A 13 21.09 41.15 0.79
C ARG A 13 19.57 40.95 0.84
N LYS A 14 18.80 42.03 0.80
CA LYS A 14 17.34 41.94 0.78
C LYS A 14 16.84 41.30 -0.51
N GLN A 15 17.40 41.68 -1.66
CA GLN A 15 17.09 41.09 -2.95
C GLN A 15 17.49 39.61 -3.03
N GLU A 16 18.66 39.25 -2.51
CA GLU A 16 19.09 37.84 -2.41
C GLU A 16 18.13 37.03 -1.54
N LEU A 17 17.67 37.58 -0.41
CA LEU A 17 16.71 36.91 0.46
C LEU A 17 15.36 36.72 -0.24
N GLU A 18 14.84 37.75 -0.90
CA GLU A 18 13.58 37.66 -1.66
C GLU A 18 13.69 36.62 -2.79
N LYS A 19 14.80 36.61 -3.51
CA LYS A 19 15.08 35.60 -4.54
C LYS A 19 15.11 34.19 -3.96
N LEU A 20 15.81 33.98 -2.84
CA LEU A 20 15.89 32.66 -2.19
C LEU A 20 14.50 32.17 -1.73
N VAL A 21 13.66 33.06 -1.20
CA VAL A 21 12.28 32.72 -0.80
C VAL A 21 11.45 32.31 -2.03
N GLN A 22 11.54 33.07 -3.12
CA GLN A 22 10.83 32.75 -4.36
C GLN A 22 11.30 31.43 -4.98
N ASP A 23 12.61 31.20 -5.02
CA ASP A 23 13.20 29.96 -5.52
C ASP A 23 12.77 28.76 -4.65
N GLN A 24 12.76 28.92 -3.33
CA GLN A 24 12.28 27.91 -2.40
C GLN A 24 10.82 27.53 -2.66
N GLU A 25 9.93 28.51 -2.84
CA GLU A 25 8.51 28.26 -3.12
C GLU A 25 8.30 27.56 -4.47
N SER A 26 9.04 27.98 -5.49
CA SER A 26 9.01 27.37 -6.82
C SER A 26 9.48 25.91 -6.81
N LEU A 27 10.62 25.65 -6.17
CA LEU A 27 11.18 24.30 -6.03
C LEU A 27 10.27 23.39 -5.21
N ARG A 28 9.72 23.90 -4.10
CA ARG A 28 8.77 23.16 -3.26
C ARG A 28 7.53 22.75 -4.06
N SER A 29 6.97 23.68 -4.83
CA SER A 29 5.76 23.43 -5.63
C SER A 29 6.04 22.38 -6.71
N SER A 30 7.16 22.52 -7.43
CA SER A 30 7.58 21.57 -8.46
C SER A 30 7.83 20.17 -7.88
N LEU A 31 8.50 20.10 -6.73
CA LEU A 31 8.77 18.84 -6.03
C LEU A 31 7.48 18.16 -5.60
N LEU A 32 6.54 18.90 -5.01
CA LEU A 32 5.25 18.35 -4.58
C LEU A 32 4.47 17.79 -5.77
N GLN A 33 4.39 18.53 -6.87
CA GLN A 33 3.72 18.05 -8.09
C GLN A 33 4.34 16.75 -8.61
N TRP A 34 5.67 16.70 -8.64
CA TRP A 34 6.40 15.51 -9.06
C TRP A 34 6.12 14.33 -8.11
N CYS A 35 6.23 14.53 -6.79
CA CYS A 35 5.93 13.50 -5.79
C CYS A 35 4.50 12.97 -5.90
N TYR A 36 3.49 13.83 -6.08
CA TYR A 36 2.11 13.38 -6.25
C TYR A 36 1.92 12.54 -7.51
N THR A 37 2.53 12.95 -8.61
CA THR A 37 2.45 12.23 -9.89
C THR A 37 3.13 10.86 -9.77
N SER A 38 4.37 10.83 -9.29
CA SER A 38 5.13 9.59 -9.12
C SER A 38 4.49 8.65 -8.09
N TYR A 39 3.92 9.17 -7.00
CA TYR A 39 3.20 8.35 -6.03
C TYR A 39 2.01 7.64 -6.68
N GLY A 40 1.21 8.35 -7.49
CA GLY A 40 0.08 7.76 -8.20
C GLY A 40 0.50 6.62 -9.14
N GLU A 41 1.59 6.80 -9.87
CA GLU A 41 2.14 5.78 -10.78
C GLU A 41 2.64 4.54 -10.03
N VAL A 42 3.40 4.74 -8.96
CA VAL A 42 3.93 3.65 -8.13
C VAL A 42 2.80 2.90 -7.44
N PHE A 43 1.83 3.62 -6.86
CA PHE A 43 0.68 3.02 -6.20
C PHE A 43 -0.18 2.22 -7.18
N SER A 44 -0.46 2.77 -8.36
CA SER A 44 -1.18 2.07 -9.42
C SER A 44 -0.45 0.79 -9.83
N SER A 45 0.86 0.88 -10.07
CA SER A 45 1.68 -0.28 -10.44
C SER A 45 1.65 -1.37 -9.36
N TRP A 46 1.73 -0.99 -8.08
CA TRP A 46 1.63 -1.91 -6.96
C TRP A 46 0.25 -2.59 -6.88
N MET A 47 -0.84 -1.85 -7.14
CA MET A 47 -2.18 -2.43 -7.22
C MET A 47 -2.34 -3.42 -8.38
N HIS A 48 -1.64 -3.22 -9.50
CA HIS A 48 -1.61 -4.20 -10.59
C HIS A 48 -0.93 -5.50 -10.14
N PHE A 49 0.19 -5.43 -9.42
CA PHE A 49 0.82 -6.63 -8.84
C PHE A 49 -0.11 -7.36 -7.87
N CYS A 50 -0.84 -6.60 -7.04
CA CYS A 50 -1.87 -7.15 -6.15
C CYS A 50 -2.97 -7.90 -6.93
N ALA A 51 -3.44 -7.33 -8.04
CA ALA A 51 -4.45 -7.95 -8.91
C ALA A 51 -3.91 -9.22 -9.62
N VAL A 52 -2.66 -9.20 -10.10
CA VAL A 52 -2.03 -10.38 -10.70
C VAL A 52 -1.87 -11.49 -9.65
N ARG A 53 -1.44 -11.13 -8.44
CA ARG A 53 -1.28 -12.09 -7.33
C ARG A 53 -2.60 -12.75 -6.97
N ILE A 54 -3.67 -11.99 -6.75
CA ILE A 54 -4.97 -12.56 -6.38
C ILE A 54 -5.53 -13.43 -7.50
N PHE A 55 -5.33 -13.04 -8.75
CA PHE A 55 -5.75 -13.83 -9.90
C PHE A 55 -4.99 -15.15 -9.96
N ALA A 56 -3.66 -15.14 -9.87
CA ALA A 56 -2.83 -16.34 -9.91
C ALA A 56 -3.18 -17.31 -8.77
N GLU A 57 -3.30 -16.82 -7.53
CA GLU A 57 -3.71 -17.62 -6.39
C GLU A 57 -5.14 -18.19 -6.56
N SER A 58 -6.06 -17.40 -7.11
CA SER A 58 -7.44 -17.86 -7.38
C SER A 58 -7.49 -18.96 -8.45
N ILE A 59 -6.66 -18.88 -9.49
CA ILE A 59 -6.56 -19.95 -10.50
C ILE A 59 -5.95 -21.22 -9.88
N MET A 60 -4.90 -21.08 -9.07
CA MET A 60 -4.29 -22.24 -8.39
C MET A 60 -5.26 -22.91 -7.42
N ARG A 61 -6.15 -22.13 -6.79
CA ARG A 61 -7.05 -22.62 -5.75
C ARG A 61 -8.39 -23.10 -6.26
N TYR A 62 -8.94 -22.44 -7.27
CA TYR A 62 -10.28 -22.70 -7.80
C TYR A 62 -10.28 -23.32 -9.21
N GLY A 63 -9.13 -23.33 -9.88
CA GLY A 63 -8.97 -23.95 -11.20
C GLY A 63 -9.51 -23.11 -12.36
N LEU A 64 -9.64 -23.78 -13.51
CA LEU A 64 -10.17 -23.22 -14.75
C LEU A 64 -11.52 -23.87 -15.12
N PRO A 65 -12.42 -23.14 -15.82
CA PRO A 65 -12.31 -21.73 -16.20
C PRO A 65 -12.42 -20.78 -14.99
N PRO A 66 -11.89 -19.54 -15.06
CA PRO A 66 -11.95 -18.59 -13.95
C PRO A 66 -13.40 -18.22 -13.63
N ALA A 67 -13.88 -18.69 -12.49
CA ALA A 67 -15.23 -18.43 -11.99
C ALA A 67 -15.16 -17.90 -10.54
N PHE A 68 -14.59 -16.71 -10.37
CA PHE A 68 -14.44 -16.06 -9.07
C PHE A 68 -14.61 -14.55 -9.16
N LEU A 69 -15.00 -13.93 -8.04
CA LEU A 69 -15.12 -12.49 -7.88
C LEU A 69 -14.07 -12.01 -6.88
N ALA A 70 -13.16 -11.15 -7.33
CA ALA A 70 -12.23 -10.45 -6.45
C ALA A 70 -12.87 -9.14 -5.93
N CYS A 71 -12.66 -8.83 -4.65
CA CYS A 71 -13.11 -7.59 -4.04
C CYS A 71 -12.03 -6.99 -3.12
N VAL A 72 -12.03 -5.66 -3.01
CA VAL A 72 -11.21 -4.93 -2.05
C VAL A 72 -12.10 -4.48 -0.91
N LEU A 73 -11.72 -4.81 0.32
CA LEU A 73 -12.48 -4.48 1.52
C LEU A 73 -11.64 -3.56 2.42
N SER A 74 -12.25 -2.47 2.89
CA SER A 74 -11.69 -1.59 3.91
C SER A 74 -12.55 -1.72 5.18
N PRO A 75 -12.33 -2.75 6.01
CA PRO A 75 -13.06 -2.90 7.26
C PRO A 75 -12.64 -1.82 8.25
N ALA A 76 -13.55 -1.40 9.14
CA ALA A 76 -13.17 -0.57 10.27
C ALA A 76 -12.21 -1.34 11.19
N VAL A 77 -11.22 -0.64 11.77
CA VAL A 77 -10.11 -1.23 12.56
C VAL A 77 -10.58 -2.24 13.63
N LYS A 78 -11.70 -1.98 14.30
CA LYS A 78 -12.24 -2.87 15.36
C LYS A 78 -13.09 -4.04 14.82
N SER A 79 -13.44 -4.01 13.54
CA SER A 79 -14.39 -4.94 12.92
C SER A 79 -13.72 -6.00 12.04
N GLU A 80 -12.41 -5.91 11.80
CA GLU A 80 -11.69 -6.82 10.91
C GLU A 80 -11.91 -8.30 11.28
N LYS A 81 -11.74 -8.65 12.56
CA LYS A 81 -11.99 -10.02 13.05
C LYS A 81 -13.41 -10.49 12.78
N LYS A 82 -14.40 -9.59 12.91
CA LYS A 82 -15.81 -9.90 12.63
C LYS A 82 -16.04 -10.12 11.13
N VAL A 83 -15.42 -9.29 10.28
CA VAL A 83 -15.51 -9.45 8.82
C VAL A 83 -14.88 -10.77 8.37
N ARG A 84 -13.68 -11.10 8.86
CA ARG A 84 -13.01 -12.39 8.59
C ARG A 84 -13.88 -13.57 8.99
N SER A 85 -14.44 -13.56 10.20
CA SER A 85 -15.34 -14.61 10.67
C SER A 85 -16.61 -14.78 9.81
N ILE A 86 -17.20 -13.67 9.32
CA ILE A 86 -18.36 -13.73 8.42
C ILE A 86 -17.97 -14.34 7.07
N LEU A 87 -16.84 -13.90 6.49
CA LEU A 87 -16.36 -14.42 5.21
C LEU A 87 -16.00 -15.89 5.30
N GLU A 88 -15.35 -16.32 6.38
CA GLU A 88 -15.01 -17.73 6.63
C GLU A 88 -16.25 -18.61 6.60
N ARG A 89 -17.34 -18.17 7.25
CA ARG A 89 -18.62 -18.88 7.25
C ARG A 89 -19.31 -18.90 5.89
N LEU A 90 -19.23 -17.82 5.11
CA LEU A 90 -19.85 -17.74 3.79
C LEU A 90 -19.09 -18.54 2.74
N CYS A 91 -17.77 -18.66 2.88
CA CYS A 91 -16.88 -19.34 1.95
C CYS A 91 -16.59 -20.81 2.33
N ASP A 92 -17.26 -21.33 3.37
CA ASP A 92 -17.13 -22.72 3.84
C ASP A 92 -17.81 -23.67 2.84
N SER A 93 -17.12 -23.94 1.73
CA SER A 93 -17.51 -24.93 0.71
C SER A 93 -16.60 -26.16 0.79
N THR A 94 -17.00 -27.27 0.18
CA THR A 94 -16.25 -28.56 0.20
C THR A 94 -14.78 -28.42 -0.20
N ASN A 95 -14.41 -27.44 -1.04
CA ASN A 95 -13.03 -27.19 -1.46
C ASN A 95 -12.19 -26.39 -0.44
N SER A 96 -12.84 -25.77 0.55
CA SER A 96 -12.16 -25.01 1.61
C SER A 96 -11.46 -25.90 2.65
N LEU A 97 -11.91 -27.16 2.77
CA LEU A 97 -11.34 -28.18 3.67
C LEU A 97 -9.87 -28.47 3.36
N TYR A 98 -9.47 -28.44 2.07
CA TYR A 98 -8.09 -28.64 1.64
C TYR A 98 -7.12 -27.58 2.17
N TRP A 99 -7.63 -26.42 2.60
CA TRP A 99 -6.83 -25.30 3.07
C TRP A 99 -7.10 -24.94 4.53
N LYS A 100 -8.13 -25.53 5.15
CA LYS A 100 -8.31 -25.56 6.61
C LYS A 100 -7.50 -26.72 7.19
N SER A 101 -6.18 -26.74 7.00
CA SER A 101 -5.35 -27.74 7.70
C SER A 101 -5.10 -27.29 9.12
N GLU A 102 -5.86 -27.85 10.08
CA GLU A 102 -5.50 -27.79 11.52
C GLU A 102 -4.29 -28.69 11.85
N GLU A 103 -3.86 -29.59 10.95
CA GLU A 103 -2.81 -30.59 11.23
C GLU A 103 -1.45 -30.36 10.53
N ASP A 104 -1.34 -29.47 9.53
CA ASP A 104 -0.08 -29.30 8.76
C ASP A 104 0.74 -28.05 9.16
N ALA A 105 0.33 -27.39 10.25
CA ALA A 105 1.03 -26.25 10.84
C ALA A 105 2.40 -26.63 11.43
N GLY A 106 2.75 -27.91 11.51
CA GLY A 106 4.05 -28.37 12.04
C GLY A 106 5.18 -28.42 11.02
N ALA A 107 4.90 -28.72 9.75
CA ALA A 107 5.95 -29.02 8.76
C ALA A 107 6.23 -27.87 7.78
N MET A 108 5.23 -27.03 7.47
CA MET A 108 5.35 -25.94 6.50
C MET A 108 5.40 -24.53 7.14
N ALA A 109 5.12 -24.42 8.44
CA ALA A 109 5.17 -23.13 9.17
C ALA A 109 6.58 -22.55 9.32
N GLY A 110 7.64 -23.32 9.03
CA GLY A 110 9.02 -22.84 9.05
C GLY A 110 9.45 -22.06 7.80
N LEU A 111 8.69 -22.15 6.70
CA LEU A 111 9.07 -21.57 5.39
C LEU A 111 8.09 -20.50 4.91
N ALA A 112 6.83 -20.54 5.33
CA ALA A 112 5.81 -19.54 5.01
C ALA A 112 5.41 -18.80 6.29
N GLY A 113 6.01 -17.63 6.52
CA GLY A 113 5.74 -16.83 7.71
C GLY A 113 4.25 -16.53 7.88
N ASP A 114 3.72 -16.82 9.07
CA ASP A 114 2.43 -16.39 9.66
C ASP A 114 1.28 -16.12 8.69
N SER A 115 1.12 -16.98 7.68
CA SER A 115 0.09 -16.83 6.67
C SER A 115 -1.25 -17.22 7.31
N GLU A 116 -2.07 -16.25 7.72
CA GLU A 116 -3.44 -16.50 8.16
C GLU A 116 -4.20 -17.25 7.06
N THR A 117 -4.36 -18.56 7.24
CA THR A 117 -4.95 -19.44 6.24
C THR A 117 -6.47 -19.30 6.27
N HIS A 118 -7.02 -18.46 5.38
CA HIS A 118 -8.48 -18.34 5.21
C HIS A 118 -9.00 -19.33 4.15
N PRO A 119 -10.27 -19.78 4.23
CA PRO A 119 -10.90 -20.66 3.23
C PRO A 119 -11.09 -20.01 1.85
N TYR A 120 -10.81 -18.71 1.73
CA TYR A 120 -10.82 -17.92 0.50
C TYR A 120 -9.44 -17.29 0.24
N VAL A 121 -9.15 -16.92 -1.01
CA VAL A 121 -7.93 -16.20 -1.36
C VAL A 121 -7.99 -14.80 -0.77
N SER A 122 -6.98 -14.44 0.04
CA SER A 122 -6.90 -13.12 0.66
C SER A 122 -5.47 -12.76 1.00
N PHE A 123 -5.16 -11.47 0.92
CA PHE A 123 -3.97 -10.87 1.49
C PHE A 123 -4.31 -9.46 1.98
N THR A 124 -3.57 -8.98 2.97
CA THR A 124 -3.78 -7.66 3.56
C THR A 124 -2.94 -6.63 2.82
N ILE A 125 -3.57 -5.53 2.41
CA ILE A 125 -2.91 -4.36 1.83
C ILE A 125 -2.65 -3.37 2.97
N ASN A 126 -1.40 -3.24 3.40
CA ASN A 126 -1.01 -2.27 4.42
C ASN A 126 -0.74 -0.92 3.76
N LEU A 127 -1.68 0.02 3.92
CA LEU A 127 -1.49 1.42 3.63
C LEU A 127 -0.93 2.06 4.91
N ALA A 128 0.37 2.38 4.92
CA ALA A 128 1.05 2.99 6.04
C ALA A 128 0.47 4.36 6.41
#